data_AF-A0A7W8JS47-F1
#
_entry.id   AF-A0A7W8JS47-F1
#
_cell.length_a   1.000
_cell.length_b   1.000
_cell.length_c   1.000
_cell.angle_alpha   90.00
_cell.angle_beta   90.00
_cell.angle_gamma   90.00
#
_symmetry.space_group_name_H-M   'P 1'
#
loop_
_entity.id
_entity.type
_entity.pdbx_description
1 polymer ?
#
loop_
_entity_poly.entity_id
_entity_poly.type
_entity_poly.pdbx_seq_one_letter_code
_entity_poly.pdbx_strand_id
1 'polypeptide(L)'
;MDRFSAPPEYPPRSALVRDCTGCGACCAAPDIHALAKPLGVACAHLAADCRCQIYLTRPPVCRHYQPDWICGEVAFLPTLEARVTRFLEIYGLER
;
A
#
# COMPACT_ATOMS: atom_id res chain seq x y z
N MET A 1 15.14 13.53 -4.79
CA MET A 1 13.67 13.57 -4.61
C MET A 1 13.33 12.72 -3.40
N ASP A 2 12.69 13.28 -2.38
CA ASP A 2 12.28 12.51 -1.20
C ASP A 2 10.97 11.78 -1.50
N ARG A 3 10.94 10.44 -1.40
CA ARG A 3 9.74 9.62 -1.66
C ARG A 3 8.64 9.81 -0.63
N PHE A 4 8.95 10.43 0.50
CA PHE A 4 8.00 10.78 1.55
C PHE A 4 7.42 12.18 1.37
N SER A 5 7.93 12.97 0.42
CA SER A 5 7.29 14.21 0.01
C SER A 5 6.09 13.90 -0.88
N ALA A 6 4.89 14.17 -0.37
CA ALA A 6 3.67 14.12 -1.17
C ALA A 6 3.68 15.25 -2.23
N PRO A 7 3.06 15.03 -3.40
CA PRO A 7 2.80 16.09 -4.37
C PRO A 7 1.98 17.26 -3.78
N PRO A 8 2.10 18.49 -4.32
CA PRO A 8 1.43 19.68 -3.78
C PRO A 8 -0.10 19.58 -3.65
N GLU A 9 -0.74 18.73 -4.45
CA GLU A 9 -2.18 18.48 -4.44
C GLU A 9 -2.65 17.60 -3.27
N TYR A 10 -1.73 16.97 -2.52
CA TYR A 10 -2.04 16.16 -1.35
C TYR A 10 -1.64 16.87 -0.05
N PRO A 11 -2.35 16.64 1.07
CA PRO A 11 -2.00 17.23 2.36
C PRO A 11 -0.58 16.79 2.80
N PRO A 12 0.20 17.69 3.43
CA PRO A 12 1.51 17.31 3.94
C PRO A 12 1.38 16.22 5.00
N ARG A 13 2.17 15.16 4.86
CA ARG A 13 2.23 14.04 5.81
C ARG A 13 3.39 14.23 6.80
N SER A 14 3.32 13.54 7.93
CA SER A 14 4.39 13.59 8.95
C SER A 14 5.72 13.14 8.34
N ALA A 15 6.70 14.06 8.30
CA ALA A 15 8.04 13.76 7.79
C ALA A 15 8.85 12.81 8.69
N LEU A 16 8.36 12.54 9.90
CA LEU A 16 9.02 11.74 10.93
C LEU A 16 8.74 10.24 10.79
N VAL A 17 7.66 9.84 10.11
CA VAL A 17 7.32 8.42 9.91
C VAL A 17 7.75 8.00 8.52
N ARG A 18 8.90 7.30 8.45
CA ARG A 18 9.50 6.80 7.19
C ARG A 18 9.48 5.27 7.07
N ASP A 19 8.99 4.60 8.10
CA ASP A 19 8.85 3.15 8.12
C ASP A 19 7.50 2.70 7.53
N CYS A 20 7.40 1.41 7.22
CA CYS A 20 6.14 0.80 6.83
C CYS A 20 5.10 0.98 7.95
N THR A 21 3.96 1.58 7.62
CA THR A 21 2.87 1.85 8.57
C THR A 21 1.98 0.63 8.84
N GLY A 22 2.22 -0.50 8.18
CA GLY A 22 1.35 -1.68 8.27
C GLY A 22 -0.05 -1.42 7.71
N CYS A 23 -0.20 -0.49 6.77
CA CYS A 23 -1.52 -0.09 6.25
C CYS A 23 -2.22 -1.18 5.41
N GLY A 24 -1.49 -2.16 4.90
CA GLY A 24 -2.03 -3.24 4.06
C GLY A 24 -2.30 -2.86 2.60
N ALA A 25 -2.16 -1.58 2.21
CA ALA A 25 -2.49 -1.11 0.87
C ALA A 25 -1.65 -1.77 -0.24
N CYS A 26 -0.33 -1.89 -0.05
CA CYS A 26 0.55 -2.58 -1.00
C CYS A 26 0.19 -4.07 -1.21
N CYS A 27 -0.46 -4.71 -0.23
CA CYS A 27 -0.93 -6.08 -0.34
C CYS A 27 -2.33 -6.17 -0.98
N ALA A 28 -3.18 -5.16 -0.83
CA ALA A 28 -4.59 -5.24 -1.22
C ALA A 28 -4.95 -4.46 -2.49
N ALA A 29 -4.21 -3.41 -2.83
CA ALA A 29 -4.58 -2.51 -3.93
C ALA A 29 -3.98 -2.92 -5.29
N PRO A 30 -2.65 -3.05 -5.48
CA PRO A 30 -2.08 -3.29 -6.81
C PRO A 30 -2.37 -4.71 -7.29
N ASP A 31 -2.46 -4.96 -8.59
CA ASP A 31 -2.40 -6.33 -9.10
C ASP A 31 -0.99 -6.91 -8.92
N ILE A 32 -0.89 -8.23 -8.73
CA ILE A 32 0.40 -8.91 -8.55
C ILE A 32 0.37 -10.19 -9.37
N HIS A 33 0.89 -10.10 -10.60
CA HIS A 33 0.95 -11.23 -11.53
C HIS A 33 1.61 -12.49 -10.94
N ALA A 34 2.73 -12.32 -10.22
CA ALA A 34 3.46 -13.43 -9.59
C ALA A 34 2.65 -14.20 -8.52
N LEU A 35 1.55 -13.64 -8.04
CA LEU A 35 0.63 -14.26 -7.08
C LEU A 35 -0.77 -14.49 -7.67
N ALA A 36 -0.95 -14.28 -8.98
CA ALA A 36 -2.25 -14.26 -9.65
C ALA A 36 -3.29 -13.37 -8.90
N LYS A 37 -2.82 -12.26 -8.31
CA LYS A 37 -3.66 -11.38 -7.50
C LYS A 37 -4.28 -10.29 -8.38
N PRO A 38 -5.62 -10.21 -8.50
CA PRO A 38 -6.26 -9.15 -9.25
C PRO A 38 -6.11 -7.78 -8.58
N LEU A 39 -6.31 -6.73 -9.37
CA LEU A 39 -6.33 -5.35 -8.91
C LEU A 39 -7.47 -5.13 -7.89
N GLY A 40 -7.19 -4.38 -6.83
CA GLY A 40 -8.16 -4.05 -5.78
C GLY A 40 -8.63 -5.23 -4.92
N VAL A 41 -8.06 -6.42 -5.12
CA VAL A 41 -8.37 -7.62 -4.32
C VAL A 41 -7.28 -7.85 -3.28
N ALA A 42 -7.72 -8.09 -2.04
CA ALA A 42 -6.85 -8.45 -0.93
C ALA A 42 -6.03 -9.70 -1.25
N CYS A 43 -4.71 -9.64 -1.06
CA CYS A 43 -3.84 -10.79 -1.26
C CYS A 43 -4.25 -11.94 -0.33
N ALA A 44 -4.20 -13.18 -0.83
CA ALA A 44 -4.45 -14.38 -0.03
C ALA A 44 -3.50 -14.53 1.18
N HIS A 45 -2.35 -13.84 1.18
CA HIS A 45 -1.38 -13.84 2.27
C HIS A 45 -1.50 -12.62 3.20
N LEU A 46 -2.52 -11.78 3.05
CA LEU A 46 -2.76 -10.64 3.93
C LEU A 46 -3.54 -11.08 5.16
N ALA A 47 -2.94 -10.94 6.34
CA ALA A 47 -3.61 -11.20 7.61
C ALA A 47 -4.53 -10.04 8.02
N ALA A 48 -5.43 -10.31 8.98
CA ALA A 48 -6.38 -9.33 9.50
C ALA A 48 -5.71 -8.11 10.16
N ASP A 49 -4.48 -8.25 10.67
CA ASP A 49 -3.67 -7.17 11.21
C ASP A 49 -2.92 -6.38 10.12
N CYS A 50 -3.29 -6.56 8.84
CA CYS A 50 -2.68 -5.94 7.66
C CYS A 50 -1.20 -6.30 7.44
N ARG A 51 -0.70 -7.40 8.03
CA ARG A 51 0.66 -7.90 7.80
C ARG A 51 0.67 -9.05 6.80
N CYS A 52 1.76 -9.14 6.04
CA CYS A 52 1.98 -10.23 5.10
C CYS A 52 2.42 -11.49 5.84
N GLN A 53 1.68 -12.59 5.68
CA GLN A 53 1.98 -13.88 6.31
C GLN A 53 3.23 -14.57 5.74
N ILE A 54 3.61 -14.23 4.50
CA ILE A 54 4.79 -14.77 3.81
C ILE A 54 5.93 -13.75 3.74
N TYR A 55 6.05 -12.87 4.73
CA TYR A 55 6.95 -11.70 4.67
C TYR A 55 8.39 -12.03 4.24
N LEU A 56 8.94 -13.14 4.75
CA LEU A 56 10.30 -13.62 4.46
C LEU A 56 10.44 -14.28 3.07
N THR A 57 9.35 -14.80 2.51
CA THR A 57 9.33 -15.53 1.23
C THR A 57 8.61 -14.77 0.13
N ARG A 58 8.30 -13.48 0.34
CA ARG A 58 7.67 -12.58 -0.64
C ARG A 58 8.33 -12.68 -2.04
N PRO A 59 7.53 -12.67 -3.13
CA PRO A 59 8.11 -12.59 -4.47
C PRO A 59 8.86 -11.26 -4.67
N PRO A 60 9.78 -11.17 -5.65
CA PRO A 60 10.62 -9.98 -5.84
C PRO A 60 9.84 -8.66 -5.93
N VAL A 61 8.71 -8.63 -6.63
CA VAL A 61 7.84 -7.45 -6.75
C VAL A 61 7.39 -6.91 -5.38
N CYS A 62 7.03 -7.79 -4.44
CA CYS A 62 6.60 -7.39 -3.10
C CYS A 62 7.77 -6.98 -2.18
N ARG A 63 9.01 -7.46 -2.45
CA ARG A 63 10.21 -7.05 -1.71
C ARG A 63 10.76 -5.71 -2.18
N HIS A 64 10.64 -5.43 -3.47
CA HIS A 64 11.11 -4.19 -4.06
C HIS A 64 10.17 -3.01 -3.77
N TYR A 65 8.92 -3.27 -3.37
CA TYR A 65 8.04 -2.21 -2.88
C TYR A 65 8.63 -1.55 -1.63
N GLN A 66 8.80 -0.23 -1.68
CA GLN A 66 9.34 0.57 -0.59
C GLN A 66 8.24 1.49 -0.03
N PRO A 67 8.18 1.70 1.29
CA PRO A 67 7.30 2.72 1.88
C PRO A 67 7.61 4.11 1.30
N ASP A 68 6.55 4.89 1.15
CA ASP A 68 6.54 6.23 0.57
C ASP A 68 5.42 7.08 1.21
N TRP A 69 5.19 8.29 0.67
CA TRP A 69 4.17 9.21 1.17
C TRP A 69 2.74 8.61 1.13
N ILE A 70 2.47 7.68 0.21
CA ILE A 70 1.16 7.03 0.06
C ILE A 70 0.85 6.19 1.29
N CYS A 71 1.86 5.59 1.92
CA CYS A 71 1.68 4.86 3.17
C CYS A 71 1.12 5.75 4.29
N GLY A 72 1.49 7.04 4.32
CA GLY A 72 0.93 8.03 5.23
C GLY A 72 -0.47 8.54 4.83
N GLU A 73 -0.76 8.56 3.52
CA GLU A 73 -2.06 8.92 2.95
C GLU A 73 -3.13 7.86 3.20
N VAL A 74 -2.78 6.58 3.24
CA VAL A 74 -3.77 5.51 3.41
C VAL A 74 -3.86 5.01 4.86
N ALA A 75 -2.79 5.09 5.65
CA ALA A 75 -2.75 4.47 6.99
C ALA A 75 -3.84 4.96 7.95
N PHE A 76 -4.28 6.22 7.86
CA PHE A 76 -5.30 6.78 8.76
C PHE A 76 -6.74 6.35 8.40
N LEU A 77 -6.95 5.73 7.23
CA LEU A 77 -8.28 5.30 6.81
C LEU A 77 -8.74 4.07 7.62
N PRO A 78 -10.01 4.04 8.04
CA PRO A 78 -10.49 3.10 9.06
C PRO A 78 -10.62 1.66 8.57
N THR A 79 -10.82 1.44 7.26
CA THR A 79 -11.03 0.12 6.69
C THR A 79 -10.02 -0.18 5.60
N LEU A 80 -9.70 -1.47 5.39
CA LEU A 80 -8.83 -1.89 4.29
C LEU A 80 -9.40 -1.48 2.93
N GLU A 81 -10.72 -1.56 2.78
CA GLU A 81 -11.41 -1.13 1.55
C GLU A 81 -11.18 0.35 1.26
N ALA A 82 -11.35 1.24 2.25
CA ALA A 82 -11.08 2.66 2.08
C ALA A 82 -9.62 2.93 1.69
N ARG A 83 -8.67 2.17 2.26
CA ARG A 83 -7.25 2.24 1.90
C ARG A 83 -6.99 1.82 0.47
N VAL A 84 -7.64 0.75 0.01
CA VAL A 84 -7.54 0.28 -1.37
C VAL A 84 -8.13 1.31 -2.33
N THR A 85 -9.34 1.80 -2.08
CA THR A 85 -9.97 2.83 -2.91
C THR A 85 -9.09 4.05 -3.03
N ARG A 86 -8.57 4.57 -1.90
CA ARG A 86 -7.69 5.74 -1.92
C ARG A 86 -6.39 5.50 -2.67
N PHE A 87 -5.79 4.32 -2.53
CA PHE A 87 -4.60 3.95 -3.31
C PHE A 87 -4.91 3.97 -4.81
N LEU A 88 -6.00 3.34 -5.24
CA LEU A 88 -6.38 3.27 -6.65
C LEU A 88 -6.66 4.67 -7.23
N GLU A 89 -7.33 5.55 -6.48
CA GLU A 89 -7.53 6.95 -6.86
C GLU A 89 -6.21 7.69 -7.10
N ILE A 90 -5.22 7.53 -6.21
CA ILE A 90 -3.90 8.19 -6.33
C ILE A 90 -3.18 7.74 -7.59
N TYR A 91 -3.28 6.46 -7.92
CA TYR A 91 -2.62 5.89 -9.10
C TYR A 91 -3.48 5.98 -10.38
N GLY A 92 -4.70 6.53 -10.31
CA GLY A 92 -5.62 6.61 -11.45
C GLY A 92 -6.04 5.24 -12.00
N LEU A 93 -6.22 4.27 -11.11
CA LEU A 93 -6.56 2.88 -11.47
C LEU A 93 -8.04 2.58 -11.21
N GLU A 94 -8.67 1.87 -12.13
CA GLU A 94 -10.07 1.43 -12.03
C GLU A 94 -10.14 -0.10 -11.93
N ARG A 95 -11.03 -0.61 -11.06
CA ARG A 95 -11.17 -2.05 -10.75
C ARG A 95 -11.89 -2.82 -11.83
#